data_AF-A0A845MUJ2-F1
#
_entry.id   AF-A0A845MUJ2-F1
#
_cell.length_a   1.000
_cell.length_b   1.000
_cell.length_c   1.000
_cell.angle_alpha   90.00
_cell.angle_beta   90.00
_cell.angle_gamma   90.00
#
_symmetry.space_group_name_H-M   'P 1'
#
loop_
_entity.id
_entity.type
_entity.pdbx_description
1 polymer ?
#
loop_
_entity_poly.entity_id
_entity_poly.type
_entity_poly.pdbx_seq_one_letter_code
_entity_poly.pdbx_strand_id
1 'polypeptide(L)'
;MELNKASTRNAWAAVDHLTRQVRNGDLNPALSQWVLAQGLDLDNTVFSSVGLFDDGIYTGTLVDRDGRVWEFLADLNEPAASEMDDVTHALGPKSPEHPKSDPCDLITMSILYHREEQVAA
;
A
#
# COMPACT_ATOMS: atom_id res chain seq x y z
N MET A 1 -17.99 -0.98 4.95
CA MET A 1 -17.98 0.46 5.31
C MET A 1 -18.83 1.25 4.32
N GLU A 2 -19.78 2.08 4.78
CA GLU A 2 -20.54 2.96 3.85
C GLU A 2 -19.73 4.23 3.50
N LEU A 3 -19.20 4.30 2.28
CA LEU A 3 -18.46 5.44 1.75
C LEU A 3 -19.40 6.56 1.26
N ASN A 4 -20.01 7.27 2.20
CA ASN A 4 -21.06 8.25 1.90
C ASN A 4 -20.55 9.60 1.35
N LYS A 5 -19.26 9.92 1.51
CA LYS A 5 -18.65 11.16 1.01
C LYS A 5 -17.84 10.92 -0.28
N ALA A 6 -17.91 11.87 -1.21
CA ALA A 6 -17.18 11.80 -2.47
C ALA A 6 -15.65 11.69 -2.27
N SER A 7 -15.07 12.45 -1.33
CA SER A 7 -13.64 12.39 -1.03
C SER A 7 -13.19 11.00 -0.57
N THR A 8 -13.98 10.35 0.27
CA THR A 8 -13.68 9.01 0.78
C THR A 8 -13.81 7.95 -0.31
N ARG A 9 -14.78 8.09 -1.24
CA ARG A 9 -14.86 7.24 -2.45
C ARG A 9 -13.68 7.44 -3.39
N ASN A 10 -13.18 8.67 -3.53
CA ASN A 10 -12.01 8.95 -4.36
C ASN A 10 -10.75 8.34 -3.76
N ALA A 11 -10.55 8.45 -2.44
CA ALA A 11 -9.44 7.80 -1.74
C ALA A 11 -9.49 6.27 -1.90
N TRP A 12 -10.68 5.67 -1.73
CA TRP A 12 -10.88 4.25 -1.98
C TRP A 12 -10.52 3.85 -3.43
N ALA A 13 -11.04 4.58 -4.42
CA ALA A 13 -10.77 4.31 -5.83
C ALA A 13 -9.28 4.48 -6.18
N ALA A 14 -8.58 5.42 -5.55
CA ALA A 14 -7.15 5.60 -5.73
C ALA A 14 -6.35 4.41 -5.21
N VAL A 15 -6.68 3.92 -4.00
CA VAL A 15 -6.07 2.72 -3.42
C VAL A 15 -6.35 1.48 -4.27
N ASP A 16 -7.61 1.25 -4.68
CA ASP A 16 -8.02 0.14 -5.54
C ASP A 16 -7.26 0.17 -6.88
N HIS A 17 -7.21 1.33 -7.51
CA HIS A 17 -6.55 1.51 -8.80
C HIS A 17 -5.05 1.23 -8.72
N LEU A 18 -4.35 1.85 -7.76
CA LEU A 18 -2.91 1.65 -7.58
C LEU A 18 -2.59 0.19 -7.24
N THR A 19 -3.37 -0.41 -6.34
CA THR A 19 -3.20 -1.81 -5.94
C THR A 19 -3.32 -2.73 -7.16
N ARG A 20 -4.32 -2.53 -8.03
CA ARG A 20 -4.45 -3.29 -9.28
C ARG A 20 -3.31 -3.04 -10.25
N GLN A 21 -2.85 -1.80 -10.40
CA GLN A 21 -1.71 -1.49 -11.28
C GLN A 21 -0.44 -2.24 -10.88
N VAL A 22 -0.14 -2.33 -9.58
CA VAL A 22 1.01 -3.10 -9.10
C VAL A 22 0.75 -4.60 -9.22
N ARG A 23 -0.43 -5.09 -8.85
CA ARG A 23 -0.81 -6.52 -8.96
C ARG A 23 -0.70 -7.04 -10.39
N ASN A 24 -1.18 -6.28 -11.37
CA ASN A 24 -1.16 -6.66 -12.78
C ASN A 24 0.20 -6.43 -13.46
N GLY A 25 1.13 -5.75 -12.79
CA GLY A 25 2.40 -5.32 -13.40
C GLY A 25 2.27 -4.16 -14.38
N ASP A 26 1.12 -3.48 -14.42
CA ASP A 26 0.85 -2.33 -15.29
C ASP A 26 1.75 -1.12 -14.95
N LEU A 27 2.15 -1.00 -13.67
CA LEU A 27 3.07 0.05 -13.25
C LEU A 27 4.51 -0.27 -13.67
N ASN A 28 5.02 -1.42 -13.23
CA ASN A 28 6.30 -2.00 -13.65
C ASN A 28 6.33 -3.47 -13.22
N PRO A 29 6.43 -4.44 -14.14
CA PRO A 29 6.46 -5.86 -13.77
C PRO A 29 7.60 -6.24 -12.83
N ALA A 30 8.75 -5.57 -12.93
CA ALA A 30 9.89 -5.82 -12.05
C ALA A 30 9.63 -5.39 -10.61
N LEU A 31 8.79 -4.36 -10.40
CA LEU A 31 8.36 -3.97 -9.06
C LEU A 31 7.47 -5.06 -8.44
N SER A 32 6.53 -5.63 -9.19
CA SER A 32 5.69 -6.72 -8.72
C SER A 32 6.53 -7.94 -8.33
N GLN A 33 7.55 -8.27 -9.13
CA GLN A 33 8.50 -9.35 -8.81
C GLN A 33 9.33 -9.04 -7.57
N TRP A 34 9.76 -7.78 -7.39
CA TRP A 34 10.48 -7.36 -6.20
C TRP A 34 9.61 -7.51 -4.94
N VAL A 35 8.34 -7.13 -4.98
CA VAL A 35 7.40 -7.30 -3.85
C VAL A 35 7.27 -8.77 -3.46
N LEU A 36 7.10 -9.65 -4.45
CA LEU A 36 7.06 -11.11 -4.23
C LEU A 36 8.37 -11.63 -3.61
N ALA A 37 9.52 -11.11 -4.05
CA ALA A 37 10.83 -11.49 -3.52
C ALA A 37 11.03 -11.07 -2.05
N GLN A 38 10.31 -10.05 -1.57
CA GLN A 38 10.26 -9.68 -0.14
C GLN A 38 9.41 -10.67 0.69
N GLY A 39 8.81 -11.68 0.07
CA GLY A 39 7.93 -12.65 0.73
C GLY A 39 6.50 -12.15 0.94
N LEU A 40 6.13 -11.03 0.31
CA LEU A 40 4.78 -10.49 0.37
C LEU A 40 3.86 -11.17 -0.63
N ASP A 41 2.61 -11.36 -0.24
CA ASP A 41 1.57 -11.92 -1.10
C ASP A 41 0.87 -10.79 -1.87
N LEU A 42 1.12 -10.71 -3.18
CA LEU A 42 0.63 -9.63 -4.03
C LEU A 42 -0.91 -9.57 -4.05
N ASP A 43 -1.58 -10.72 -3.98
CA ASP A 43 -3.06 -10.81 -4.04
C ASP A 43 -3.71 -10.23 -2.77
N ASN A 44 -2.99 -10.25 -1.65
CA ASN A 44 -3.44 -9.74 -0.35
C ASN A 44 -2.69 -8.47 0.10
N THR A 45 -1.81 -7.93 -0.74
CA THR A 45 -1.10 -6.67 -0.47
C THR A 45 -1.87 -5.49 -1.04
N VAL A 46 -2.03 -4.42 -0.25
CA VAL A 46 -2.73 -3.20 -0.66
C VAL A 46 -1.75 -2.03 -0.66
N PHE A 47 -1.70 -1.26 -1.74
CA PHE A 47 -0.76 -0.15 -1.89
C PHE A 47 -1.46 1.18 -1.61
N SER A 48 -0.95 1.95 -0.65
CA SER A 48 -1.41 3.33 -0.42
C SER A 48 -0.70 4.34 -1.31
N SER A 49 0.55 4.07 -1.66
CA SER A 49 1.37 4.94 -2.50
C SER A 49 2.49 4.14 -3.15
N VAL A 50 2.79 4.48 -4.39
CA VAL A 50 4.02 4.08 -5.09
C VAL A 50 4.44 5.26 -5.95
N GLY A 51 5.67 5.72 -5.78
CA GLY A 51 6.27 6.79 -6.57
C GLY A 51 7.60 6.35 -7.16
N LEU A 52 7.85 6.74 -8.40
CA LEU A 52 9.17 6.62 -9.03
C LEU A 52 10.06 7.74 -8.46
N PHE A 53 11.10 7.38 -7.72
CA PHE A 53 12.07 8.32 -7.17
C PHE A 53 13.18 8.65 -8.17
N ASP A 54 13.73 7.61 -8.83
CA ASP A 54 14.72 7.70 -9.91
C ASP A 54 14.55 6.49 -10.86
N ASP A 55 15.35 6.41 -11.92
CA ASP A 55 15.30 5.32 -12.90
C ASP A 55 15.47 3.95 -12.23
N GLY A 56 14.38 3.17 -12.21
CA GLY A 56 14.34 1.87 -11.54
C GLY A 56 14.27 1.91 -10.01
N ILE A 57 14.12 3.08 -9.38
CA ILE A 57 14.00 3.23 -7.92
C ILE A 57 12.58 3.69 -7.56
N TYR A 58 11.86 2.85 -6.83
CA TYR A 58 10.50 3.13 -6.37
C TYR A 58 10.48 3.30 -4.86
N THR A 59 9.59 4.16 -4.36
CA THR A 59 9.29 4.23 -2.93
C THR A 59 7.79 4.26 -2.72
N GLY A 60 7.34 3.79 -1.57
CA GLY A 60 5.92 3.76 -1.28
C GLY A 60 5.59 3.20 0.08
N THR A 61 4.30 3.05 0.30
CA THR A 61 3.73 2.45 1.50
C THR A 61 2.70 1.41 1.09
N LEU A 62 2.75 0.25 1.73
CA LEU A 62 1.85 -0.87 1.51
C LEU A 62 1.35 -1.46 2.82
N VAL A 63 0.27 -2.22 2.73
CA VAL A 63 -0.31 -3.02 3.81
C VAL A 63 -0.22 -4.48 3.40
N ASP A 64 0.40 -5.33 4.23
CA ASP A 64 0.49 -6.76 3.98
C ASP A 64 -0.77 -7.53 4.40
N ARG A 65 -0.78 -8.84 4.12
CA ARG A 65 -1.89 -9.76 4.46
C ARG A 65 -2.27 -9.78 5.95
N ASP A 66 -1.35 -9.45 6.84
CA ASP A 66 -1.58 -9.47 8.29
C ASP A 66 -1.97 -8.08 8.80
N GLY A 67 -2.09 -7.10 7.91
CA GLY A 67 -2.43 -5.72 8.20
C GLY A 67 -1.26 -4.88 8.70
N ARG A 68 -0.02 -5.36 8.55
CA ARG A 68 1.17 -4.55 8.86
C ARG A 68 1.40 -3.54 7.77
N VAL A 69 1.84 -2.35 8.17
CA VAL A 69 2.15 -1.26 7.24
C VAL A 69 3.65 -1.17 7.07
N TRP A 70 4.07 -1.21 5.80
CA TRP A 70 5.46 -1.18 5.40
C TRP A 70 5.74 0.08 4.58
N GLU A 71 6.81 0.80 4.93
CA GLU A 71 7.42 1.77 4.02
C GLU A 71 8.57 1.09 3.28
N PHE A 72 8.69 1.34 1.98
CA PHE A 72 9.72 0.70 1.17
C PHE A 72 10.47 1.66 0.25
N LEU A 73 11.72 1.27 -0.03
CA LEU A 73 12.52 1.72 -1.16
C LEU A 73 12.92 0.47 -1.95
N ALA A 74 12.48 0.37 -3.19
CA ALA A 74 12.79 -0.71 -4.10
C ALA A 74 13.72 -0.19 -5.19
N ASP A 75 15.01 -0.52 -5.08
CA ASP A 75 15.96 -0.35 -6.18
C ASP A 75 15.96 -1.63 -7.03
N LEU A 76 15.37 -1.53 -8.22
CA LEU A 76 15.22 -2.64 -9.15
C LEU A 76 16.53 -2.95 -9.90
N ASN A 77 17.50 -2.04 -9.89
CA ASN A 77 18.81 -2.20 -10.51
C ASN A 77 19.82 -2.80 -9.52
N GLU A 78 19.71 -2.43 -8.25
CA GLU A 78 20.55 -2.92 -7.14
C GLU A 78 19.69 -3.39 -5.96
N PRO A 79 19.15 -4.64 -5.99
CA PRO A 79 18.25 -5.13 -4.94
C PRO A 79 18.82 -5.10 -3.52
N ALA A 80 20.14 -5.11 -3.37
CA ALA A 80 20.81 -5.01 -2.07
C ALA A 80 20.73 -3.61 -1.42
N ALA A 81 20.42 -2.58 -2.21
CA ALA A 81 20.18 -1.22 -1.75
C ALA A 81 18.70 -0.95 -1.41
N SER A 82 17.82 -1.95 -1.60
CA SER A 82 16.41 -1.84 -1.24
C SER A 82 16.20 -1.91 0.28
N GLU A 83 15.21 -1.19 0.78
CA GLU A 83 14.85 -1.12 2.19
C GLU A 83 13.34 -1.37 2.38
N MET A 84 12.97 -2.00 3.50
CA MET A 84 11.57 -2.21 3.88
C MET A 84 11.43 -2.18 5.40
N ASP A 85 10.68 -1.20 5.91
CA ASP A 85 10.54 -0.93 7.34
C ASP A 85 9.10 -1.13 7.80
N ASP A 86 8.92 -1.89 8.88
CA ASP A 86 7.61 -2.05 9.55
C ASP A 86 7.30 -0.78 10.36
N VAL A 87 6.38 0.02 9.85
CA VAL A 87 5.96 1.29 10.46
C VAL A 87 4.61 1.18 11.18
N THR A 88 4.09 -0.03 11.37
CA THR A 88 2.75 -0.27 11.97
C THR A 88 2.56 0.44 13.31
N HIS A 89 3.60 0.47 14.14
CA HIS A 89 3.56 1.13 15.45
C HIS A 89 3.75 2.65 15.40
N ALA A 90 4.22 3.19 14.27
CA ALA A 90 4.52 4.61 14.07
C ALA A 90 3.43 5.37 13.30
N LEU A 91 2.30 4.72 12.97
CA LEU A 91 1.25 5.30 12.12
C LEU A 91 0.61 6.58 12.70
N GLY A 92 0.47 6.68 14.02
CA GLY A 92 -0.17 7.82 14.68
C GLY A 92 -1.55 8.12 14.08
N PRO A 93 -1.83 9.35 13.59
CA PRO A 93 -3.09 9.69 12.94
C PRO A 93 -3.46 8.86 11.70
N LYS A 94 -2.52 8.11 11.11
CA LYS A 94 -2.82 7.25 9.95
C LYS A 94 -3.42 5.89 10.34
N SER A 95 -3.39 5.53 11.62
CA SER A 95 -4.09 4.34 12.12
C SER A 95 -5.60 4.63 12.20
N PRO A 96 -6.47 3.77 11.66
CA PRO A 96 -7.93 3.95 11.74
C PRO A 96 -8.46 4.07 13.17
N GLU A 97 -7.78 3.47 14.15
CA GLU A 97 -8.10 3.48 15.58
C GLU A 97 -7.77 4.81 16.26
N HIS A 98 -6.95 5.65 15.61
CA HIS A 98 -6.53 6.92 16.18
C HIS A 98 -7.70 7.92 16.17
N PRO A 99 -7.95 8.70 17.24
CA PRO A 99 -9.07 9.65 17.30
C PRO A 99 -9.05 10.78 16.25
N LYS A 100 -7.89 10.98 15.60
CA LYS A 100 -7.68 11.96 14.53
C LYS A 100 -7.51 11.30 13.16
N SER A 101 -7.94 10.05 13.00
CA SER A 101 -7.85 9.36 11.72
C SER A 101 -8.67 10.06 10.65
N ASP A 102 -8.11 10.14 9.44
CA ASP A 102 -8.80 10.69 8.28
C ASP A 102 -8.91 9.57 7.22
N PRO A 103 -10.10 9.07 6.92
CA PRO A 103 -10.27 8.05 5.88
C PRO A 103 -10.00 8.60 4.47
N CYS A 104 -9.71 9.90 4.29
CA CYS A 104 -9.22 10.46 3.03
C CYS A 104 -7.68 10.35 2.89
N ASP A 105 -6.95 10.08 3.97
CA ASP A 105 -5.52 9.75 3.92
C ASP A 105 -5.35 8.34 3.31
N LEU A 106 -4.42 8.19 2.36
CA LEU A 106 -4.31 6.95 1.58
C LEU A 106 -3.77 5.77 2.41
N ILE A 107 -2.96 6.03 3.45
CA ILE A 107 -2.46 4.97 4.34
C ILE A 107 -3.61 4.52 5.26
N THR A 108 -4.38 5.46 5.80
CA THR A 108 -5.59 5.12 6.57
C THR A 108 -6.57 4.34 5.70
N MET A 109 -6.78 4.78 4.45
CA MET A 109 -7.69 4.14 3.51
C MET A 109 -7.20 2.75 3.08
N SER A 110 -5.91 2.53 2.87
CA SER A 110 -5.39 1.20 2.50
C SER A 110 -5.63 0.17 3.61
N ILE A 111 -5.49 0.57 4.88
CA ILE A 111 -5.80 -0.30 6.02
C ILE A 111 -7.30 -0.64 6.06
N LEU A 112 -8.17 0.35 5.84
CA LEU A 112 -9.63 0.13 5.80
C LEU A 112 -10.04 -0.74 4.61
N TYR A 113 -9.45 -0.50 3.44
CA TYR A 113 -9.66 -1.28 2.22
C TYR A 113 -9.26 -2.74 2.44
N HIS A 114 -8.06 -2.98 2.98
CA HIS A 114 -7.56 -4.32 3.31
C HIS A 114 -8.52 -5.08 4.25
N ARG A 115 -9.04 -4.41 5.29
CA ARG A 115 -10.00 -5.03 6.22
C ARG A 115 -11.31 -5.44 5.53
N GLU A 116 -11.79 -4.62 4.60
CA GLU A 116 -13.01 -4.94 3.85
C GLU A 116 -12.77 -6.08 2.84
N GLU A 117 -11.60 -6.13 2.18
CA GLU A 117 -11.22 -7.29 1.34
C GLU A 117 -11.21 -8.59 2.17
N GLN A 118 -10.66 -8.57 3.40
CA GLN A 118 -10.63 -9.74 4.28
C GLN A 118 -12.01 -10.21 4.75
N VAL A 119 -12.97 -9.30 4.92
CA VAL A 119 -14.35 -9.67 5.29
C VAL A 119 -15.11 -10.26 4.10
N ALA A 120 -14.72 -9.88 2.87
CA ALA A 120 -15.36 -10.34 1.63
C ALA A 120 -14.78 -11.66 1.08
N ALA A 121 -13.59 -12.06 1.53
CA ALA A 121 -12.88 -13.30 1.15
C ALA A 121 -13.39 -14.54 1.92
#